data_AF-A0A7S3XWQ4-F1
#
_entry.id   AF-A0A7S3XWQ4-F1
#
_cell.length_a   1.000
_cell.length_b   1.000
_cell.length_c   1.000
_cell.angle_alpha   90.00
_cell.angle_beta   90.00
_cell.angle_gamma   90.00
#
_symmetry.space_group_name_H-M   'P 1'
#
loop_
_entity.id
_entity.type
_entity.pdbx_description
1 polymer ?
#
loop_
_entity_poly.entity_id
_entity_poly.type
_entity_poly.pdbx_seq_one_letter_code
_entity_poly.pdbx_strand_id
1 'polypeptide(L)'
;ERVRLLGRGPGRRAGHTCTAAGRRLLVFGGSYGAEYLGDFHVLDTDPPPEAKITAPSCFNMLRTGLGQYVNSEEFADVKFIVEGRAIYGHKVILSLLSERFRAMFSDGFIESSKKEVTIHDYSYEVFSMMIAYLYTGEVPELDLGPSSPPGGFGLGGDGGGGGGGEG
;
A
#
# COMPACT_ATOMS: atom_id res chain seq x y z
N GLU A 1 19.04 27.59 -4.23
CA GLU A 1 20.33 27.98 -4.82
C GLU A 1 20.34 27.64 -6.31
N ARG A 2 21.02 28.41 -7.18
CA ARG A 2 21.03 28.16 -8.64
C ARG A 2 22.22 27.25 -8.97
N VAL A 3 22.00 26.15 -9.69
CA VAL A 3 23.09 25.24 -10.12
C VAL A 3 24.16 26.05 -10.86
N ARG A 4 25.42 25.98 -10.41
CA ARG A 4 26.55 26.61 -11.10
C ARG A 4 26.94 25.75 -12.29
N LEU A 5 26.82 26.30 -13.49
CA LEU A 5 27.27 25.66 -14.73
C LEU A 5 28.63 26.23 -15.12
N LEU A 6 29.61 25.37 -15.34
CA LEU A 6 30.92 25.74 -15.86
C LEU A 6 31.01 25.28 -17.33
N GLY A 7 31.41 26.19 -18.23
CA GLY A 7 31.57 25.89 -19.65
C GLY A 7 30.29 26.06 -20.49
N ARG A 8 30.38 25.63 -21.75
CA ARG A 8 29.30 25.71 -22.74
C ARG A 8 28.48 24.42 -22.67
N GLY A 9 27.25 24.50 -22.17
CA GLY A 9 26.35 23.35 -22.11
C GLY A 9 25.70 23.01 -23.47
N PRO A 10 24.86 21.97 -23.52
CA PRO A 10 24.18 21.50 -24.73
C PRO A 10 23.23 22.54 -25.36
N GLY A 11 22.94 23.67 -24.70
CA GLY A 11 21.96 24.63 -25.21
C GLY A 11 20.55 24.04 -25.29
N ARG A 12 19.64 24.76 -25.95
CA ARG A 12 18.25 24.32 -26.14
C ARG A 12 18.21 23.18 -27.17
N ARG A 13 17.59 22.04 -26.83
CA ARG A 13 17.42 20.90 -27.74
C ARG A 13 16.27 19.99 -27.33
N ALA A 14 15.66 19.29 -28.29
CA ALA A 14 14.64 18.25 -28.09
C ALA A 14 15.08 16.92 -28.71
N GLY A 15 14.48 15.80 -28.30
CA GLY A 15 14.75 14.48 -28.91
C GLY A 15 16.20 13.97 -28.78
N HIS A 16 16.97 14.50 -27.83
CA HIS A 16 18.34 14.04 -27.57
C HIS A 16 18.34 12.75 -26.75
N THR A 17 19.38 11.94 -26.88
CA THR A 17 19.62 10.82 -25.96
C THR A 17 20.42 11.33 -24.76
N CYS A 18 20.02 10.95 -23.55
CA CYS A 18 20.78 11.21 -22.33
C CYS A 18 20.97 9.89 -21.58
N THR A 19 22.23 9.52 -21.31
CA THR A 19 22.57 8.32 -20.53
C THR A 19 23.35 8.72 -19.30
N ALA A 20 22.94 8.22 -18.14
CA ALA A 20 23.71 8.34 -16.91
C ALA A 20 24.78 7.24 -16.86
N ALA A 21 26.05 7.64 -16.70
CA ALA A 21 27.19 6.74 -16.52
C ALA A 21 27.98 7.19 -15.28
N GLY A 22 27.74 6.53 -14.15
CA GLY A 22 28.26 6.96 -12.85
C GLY A 22 27.84 8.39 -12.54
N ARG A 23 28.82 9.27 -12.40
CA ARG A 23 28.66 10.69 -12.06
C ARG A 23 28.49 11.62 -13.29
N ARG A 24 28.41 11.06 -14.50
CA ARG A 24 28.32 11.86 -15.73
C ARG A 24 27.02 11.60 -16.45
N LEU A 25 26.42 12.66 -17.00
CA LEU A 25 25.34 12.56 -17.97
C LEU A 25 25.91 12.78 -19.37
N LEU A 26 25.80 11.78 -20.23
CA LEU A 26 26.25 11.82 -21.60
C LEU A 26 25.06 12.18 -22.48
N VAL A 27 25.13 13.34 -23.13
CA VAL A 27 24.07 13.88 -23.99
C VAL A 27 24.55 13.87 -25.43
N PHE A 28 23.84 13.17 -26.30
CA PHE A 28 24.15 13.11 -27.73
C PHE A 28 22.97 13.60 -28.57
N GLY A 29 23.31 14.48 -29.51
CA GLY A 29 22.44 14.95 -30.57
C GLY A 29 21.13 15.61 -30.12
N GLY A 30 20.04 15.25 -30.79
CA GLY A 30 18.74 15.94 -30.70
C GLY A 30 18.58 16.99 -31.80
N SER A 31 17.62 17.89 -31.64
CA SER A 31 17.36 18.97 -32.60
C SER A 31 17.04 20.30 -31.92
N TYR A 32 17.32 21.39 -32.63
CA TYR A 32 16.88 22.74 -32.27
C TYR A 32 16.23 23.40 -33.48
N GLY A 33 14.91 23.55 -33.46
CA GLY A 33 14.16 23.96 -34.66
C GLY A 33 14.20 22.87 -35.73
N ALA A 34 14.63 23.24 -36.94
CA ALA A 34 14.77 22.31 -38.07
C ALA A 34 16.16 21.63 -38.16
N GLU A 35 17.10 22.01 -37.28
CA GLU A 35 18.47 21.51 -37.33
C GLU A 35 18.65 20.30 -36.40
N TYR A 36 19.25 19.23 -36.94
CA TYR A 36 19.74 18.10 -36.14
C TYR A 36 21.15 18.39 -35.64
N LEU A 37 21.35 18.17 -34.35
CA LEU A 37 22.62 18.37 -33.68
C LEU A 37 23.38 17.03 -33.69
N GLY A 38 24.64 17.06 -34.11
CA GLY A 38 25.55 15.90 -34.11
C GLY A 38 26.64 16.01 -33.04
N ASP A 39 26.44 16.85 -32.04
CA ASP A 39 27.40 17.13 -30.97
C ASP A 39 27.18 16.22 -29.75
N PHE A 40 28.22 16.16 -28.92
CA PHE A 40 28.28 15.32 -27.73
C PHE A 40 28.68 16.17 -26.54
N HIS A 41 27.88 16.11 -25.47
CA HIS A 41 28.11 16.85 -24.24
C HIS A 41 28.22 15.88 -23.07
N VAL A 42 29.18 16.14 -22.18
CA VAL A 42 29.32 15.42 -20.91
C VAL A 42 29.05 16.41 -19.79
N LEU A 43 27.98 16.16 -19.03
CA LEU A 43 27.64 16.96 -17.86
C LEU A 43 28.18 16.26 -16.62
N ASP A 44 29.03 16.95 -15.89
CA ASP A 44 29.71 16.44 -14.72
C ASP A 44 28.94 16.86 -13.45
N THR A 45 28.37 15.92 -12.70
CA THR A 45 27.46 16.21 -11.58
C THR A 45 28.15 16.27 -10.20
N ASP A 46 29.22 17.04 -10.04
CA ASP A 46 29.96 17.18 -8.76
C ASP A 46 30.29 18.63 -8.48
N PRO A 47 29.87 19.13 -7.31
CA PRO A 47 29.01 18.43 -6.35
C PRO A 47 27.67 18.00 -6.99
N PRO A 48 27.06 16.88 -6.55
CA PRO A 48 25.76 16.46 -7.05
C PRO A 48 24.82 17.67 -6.99
N PRO A 49 24.12 17.99 -8.10
CA PRO A 49 23.25 19.15 -8.09
C PRO A 49 22.25 18.98 -6.94
N GLU A 50 21.98 20.05 -6.20
CA GLU A 50 20.89 20.11 -5.21
C GLU A 50 19.54 20.09 -5.93
N ALA A 51 19.26 19.02 -6.64
CA ALA A 51 18.01 18.78 -7.32
C ALA A 51 17.04 18.21 -6.29
N LYS A 52 16.17 19.07 -5.77
CA LYS A 52 14.99 18.62 -5.03
C LYS A 52 14.08 17.91 -6.03
N ILE A 53 13.96 16.59 -5.95
CA ILE A 53 12.97 15.84 -6.72
C ILE A 53 11.59 16.31 -6.21
N THR A 54 10.90 17.12 -7.00
CA THR A 54 9.57 17.65 -6.68
C THR A 54 8.44 16.74 -7.14
N ALA A 55 8.73 15.80 -8.05
CA ALA A 55 7.79 14.76 -8.42
C ALA A 55 7.63 13.77 -7.25
N PRO A 56 6.41 13.29 -6.96
CA PRO A 56 6.23 12.24 -5.98
C PRO A 56 7.03 11.01 -6.41
N SER A 57 7.68 10.34 -5.47
CA SER A 57 8.34 9.06 -5.77
C SER A 57 7.32 8.07 -6.32
N CYS A 58 7.77 7.10 -7.13
CA CYS A 58 6.92 6.00 -7.59
C CYS A 58 6.22 5.30 -6.42
N PHE A 59 6.90 5.18 -5.28
CA PHE A 59 6.33 4.66 -4.04
C PHE A 59 5.15 5.49 -3.53
N ASN A 60 5.28 6.82 -3.49
CA ASN A 60 4.19 7.71 -3.08
C ASN A 60 3.02 7.67 -4.07
N MET A 61 3.30 7.63 -5.38
CA MET A 61 2.25 7.51 -6.40
C MET A 61 1.50 6.18 -6.28
N LEU A 62 2.22 5.07 -6.10
CA LEU A 62 1.61 3.75 -5.88
C LEU A 62 0.74 3.75 -4.62
N ARG A 63 1.27 4.25 -3.51
CA ARG A 63 0.55 4.33 -2.23
C ARG A 63 -0.73 5.16 -2.34
N THR A 64 -0.63 6.37 -2.91
CA THR A 64 -1.80 7.24 -3.09
C THR A 64 -2.80 6.66 -4.10
N GLY A 65 -2.31 6.05 -5.18
CA GLY A 65 -3.15 5.41 -6.19
C GLY A 65 -3.91 4.20 -5.64
N LEU A 66 -3.23 3.29 -4.93
CA LEU A 66 -3.87 2.13 -4.29
C LEU A 66 -4.83 2.54 -3.19
N GLY A 67 -4.52 3.59 -2.41
CA GLY A 67 -5.39 4.09 -1.36
C GLY A 67 -6.80 4.48 -1.83
N GLN A 68 -6.97 4.88 -3.08
CA GLN A 68 -8.27 5.20 -3.68
C GLN A 68 -9.18 3.97 -3.85
N TYR A 69 -8.60 2.77 -3.85
CA TYR A 69 -9.31 1.51 -4.02
C TYR A 69 -9.62 0.80 -2.70
N VAL A 70 -9.33 1.42 -1.54
CA VAL A 70 -9.71 0.88 -0.23
C VAL A 70 -11.24 0.77 -0.16
N ASN A 71 -11.74 -0.46 0.03
CA ASN A 71 -13.17 -0.76 0.10
C ASN A 71 -13.98 -0.19 -1.08
N SER A 72 -13.36 -0.04 -2.25
CA SER A 72 -14.03 0.38 -3.49
C SER A 72 -14.54 -0.83 -4.25
N GLU A 73 -15.74 -0.73 -4.81
CA GLU A 73 -16.31 -1.75 -5.71
C GLU A 73 -15.66 -1.71 -7.11
N GLU A 74 -15.04 -0.59 -7.47
CA GLU A 74 -14.36 -0.43 -8.76
C GLU A 74 -13.22 -1.43 -8.88
N PHE A 75 -13.30 -2.34 -9.87
CA PHE A 75 -12.36 -3.46 -10.09
C PHE A 75 -12.32 -4.54 -8.99
N ALA A 76 -13.19 -4.47 -7.98
CA ALA A 76 -13.25 -5.49 -6.95
C ALA A 76 -13.64 -6.85 -7.54
N ASP A 77 -12.85 -7.87 -7.21
CA ASP A 77 -13.05 -9.27 -7.62
C ASP A 77 -13.32 -10.19 -6.42
N VAL A 78 -13.40 -9.63 -5.21
CA VAL A 78 -13.84 -10.27 -3.98
C VAL A 78 -14.61 -9.28 -3.09
N LYS A 79 -15.64 -9.79 -2.40
CA LYS A 79 -16.41 -9.07 -1.38
C LYS A 79 -16.39 -9.88 -0.08
N PHE A 80 -16.02 -9.25 1.02
CA PHE A 80 -16.06 -9.85 2.35
C PHE A 80 -17.34 -9.42 3.07
N ILE A 81 -18.05 -10.35 3.68
CA ILE A 81 -19.20 -10.05 4.53
C ILE A 81 -18.76 -10.22 5.98
N VAL A 82 -18.68 -9.10 6.71
CA VAL A 82 -18.26 -9.04 8.11
C VAL A 82 -19.39 -8.40 8.92
N GLU A 83 -19.94 -9.10 9.91
CA GLU A 83 -21.10 -8.62 10.68
C GLU A 83 -22.29 -8.17 9.79
N GLY A 84 -22.49 -8.84 8.65
CA GLY A 84 -23.55 -8.51 7.69
C GLY A 84 -23.27 -7.30 6.80
N ARG A 85 -22.11 -6.65 6.95
CA ARG A 85 -21.68 -5.49 6.15
C ARG A 85 -20.65 -5.93 5.10
N ALA A 86 -20.73 -5.36 3.91
CA ALA A 86 -19.81 -5.66 2.81
C ALA A 86 -18.51 -4.83 2.90
N ILE A 87 -17.39 -5.49 2.59
CA ILE A 87 -16.09 -4.87 2.33
C ILE A 87 -15.59 -5.37 0.97
N TYR A 88 -15.35 -4.46 0.03
CA TYR A 88 -14.81 -4.80 -1.28
C TYR A 88 -13.29 -4.90 -1.27
N GLY A 89 -12.75 -5.82 -2.06
CA GLY A 89 -11.31 -6.02 -2.17
C GLY A 89 -10.87 -6.53 -3.54
N HIS A 90 -9.56 -6.48 -3.74
CA HIS A 90 -8.88 -6.83 -4.97
C HIS A 90 -7.89 -7.96 -4.67
N LYS A 91 -8.14 -9.16 -5.20
CA LYS A 91 -7.37 -10.38 -4.93
C LYS A 91 -5.89 -10.17 -5.21
N VAL A 92 -5.53 -9.44 -6.27
CA VAL A 92 -4.13 -9.17 -6.61
C VAL A 92 -3.41 -8.35 -5.55
N ILE A 93 -4.04 -7.29 -5.03
CA ILE A 93 -3.46 -6.42 -3.99
C ILE A 93 -3.34 -7.21 -2.68
N LEU A 94 -4.42 -7.88 -2.27
CA LEU A 94 -4.46 -8.66 -1.05
C LEU A 94 -3.48 -9.83 -1.07
N SER A 95 -3.35 -10.53 -2.21
CA SER A 95 -2.40 -11.64 -2.38
C SER A 95 -0.94 -11.18 -2.38
N LEU A 96 -0.66 -10.00 -2.93
CA LEU A 96 0.69 -9.44 -2.94
C LEU A 96 1.19 -9.14 -1.52
N LEU A 97 0.28 -8.75 -0.63
CA LEU A 97 0.61 -8.21 0.68
C LEU A 97 0.27 -9.15 1.85
N SER A 98 -0.38 -10.28 1.59
CA SER A 98 -0.73 -11.28 2.59
C SER A 98 -0.66 -12.68 2.00
N GLU A 99 0.24 -13.50 2.56
CA GLU A 99 0.38 -14.90 2.15
C GLU A 99 -0.89 -15.72 2.43
N ARG A 100 -1.65 -15.37 3.49
CA ARG A 100 -2.94 -15.99 3.80
C ARG A 100 -3.96 -15.74 2.68
N PHE A 101 -4.07 -14.49 2.23
CA PHE A 101 -4.98 -14.16 1.12
C PHE A 101 -4.49 -14.77 -0.18
N ARG A 102 -3.17 -14.78 -0.43
CA ARG A 102 -2.59 -15.47 -1.58
C ARG A 102 -2.99 -16.95 -1.58
N ALA A 103 -2.81 -17.66 -0.47
CA ALA A 103 -3.21 -19.06 -0.34
C ALA A 103 -4.72 -19.25 -0.51
N MET A 104 -5.53 -18.39 0.10
CA MET A 104 -6.99 -18.39 -0.04
C MET A 104 -7.46 -18.25 -1.50
N PHE A 105 -6.73 -17.50 -2.33
CA PHE A 105 -7.12 -17.21 -3.71
C PHE A 105 -6.39 -18.05 -4.77
N SER A 106 -5.26 -18.67 -4.45
CA SER A 106 -4.38 -19.35 -5.44
C SER A 106 -4.63 -20.85 -5.60
N ASP A 107 -5.30 -21.51 -4.65
CA ASP A 107 -5.60 -22.95 -4.76
C ASP A 107 -7.03 -23.21 -5.24
N GLY A 108 -7.21 -24.26 -6.05
CA GLY A 108 -8.47 -24.71 -6.67
C GLY A 108 -9.60 -25.14 -5.72
N PHE A 109 -9.68 -24.56 -4.53
CA PHE A 109 -10.84 -24.59 -3.64
C PHE A 109 -11.96 -23.71 -4.19
N ILE A 110 -13.20 -24.03 -3.81
CA ILE A 110 -14.42 -23.31 -4.25
C ILE A 110 -14.30 -21.80 -3.95
N GLU A 111 -13.60 -21.44 -2.88
CA GLU A 111 -13.29 -20.08 -2.46
C GLU A 111 -12.51 -19.26 -3.52
N SER A 112 -11.65 -19.88 -4.32
CA SER A 112 -10.89 -19.19 -5.38
C SER A 112 -11.81 -18.54 -6.42
N SER A 113 -12.97 -19.17 -6.68
CA SER A 113 -13.99 -18.71 -7.63
C SER A 113 -15.16 -17.99 -6.98
N LYS A 114 -15.26 -18.00 -5.64
CA LYS A 114 -16.25 -17.19 -4.91
C LYS A 114 -15.93 -15.70 -5.07
N LYS A 115 -16.97 -14.93 -5.38
CA LYS A 115 -16.96 -13.46 -5.32
C LYS A 115 -17.33 -12.92 -3.94
N GLU A 116 -17.75 -13.80 -3.02
CA GLU A 116 -18.20 -13.44 -1.67
C GLU A 116 -17.61 -14.39 -0.62
N VAL A 117 -17.03 -13.82 0.44
CA VAL A 117 -16.38 -14.55 1.55
C VAL A 117 -16.92 -14.03 2.87
N THR A 118 -17.55 -14.88 3.67
CA THR A 118 -18.06 -14.49 5.00
C THR A 118 -16.96 -14.63 6.05
N ILE A 119 -16.85 -13.63 6.92
CA ILE A 119 -15.88 -13.57 8.01
C ILE A 119 -16.65 -13.51 9.33
N HIS A 120 -16.37 -14.46 10.22
CA HIS A 120 -17.12 -14.62 11.49
C HIS A 120 -16.32 -14.22 12.73
N ASP A 121 -14.99 -14.26 12.69
CA ASP A 121 -14.14 -14.17 13.89
C ASP A 121 -13.68 -12.74 14.23
N TYR A 122 -14.05 -11.75 13.42
CA TYR A 122 -13.57 -10.37 13.53
C TYR A 122 -14.71 -9.37 13.40
N SER A 123 -14.62 -8.25 14.12
CA SER A 123 -15.54 -7.12 13.92
C SER A 123 -15.28 -6.45 12.57
N TYR A 124 -16.31 -5.79 12.05
CA TYR A 124 -16.20 -5.04 10.81
C TYR A 124 -15.08 -3.99 10.88
N GLU A 125 -15.02 -3.23 11.98
CA GLU A 125 -14.04 -2.16 12.17
C GLU A 125 -12.60 -2.69 12.12
N VAL A 126 -12.31 -3.78 12.84
CA VAL A 126 -10.95 -4.37 12.84
C VAL A 126 -10.57 -4.91 11.47
N PHE A 127 -11.49 -5.61 10.80
CA PHE A 127 -11.23 -6.14 9.47
C PHE A 127 -11.05 -5.02 8.44
N SER A 128 -11.87 -3.96 8.52
CA SER A 128 -11.77 -2.78 7.66
C SER A 128 -10.44 -2.04 7.85
N MET A 129 -9.97 -1.89 9.09
CA MET A 129 -8.65 -1.31 9.39
C MET A 129 -7.51 -2.14 8.81
N MET A 130 -7.59 -3.47 8.91
CA MET A 130 -6.61 -4.37 8.30
C MET A 130 -6.61 -4.24 6.77
N ILE A 131 -7.78 -4.19 6.13
CA ILE A 131 -7.87 -3.96 4.67
C ILE A 131 -7.28 -2.59 4.31
N ALA A 132 -7.63 -1.53 5.02
CA ALA A 132 -7.06 -0.20 4.76
C ALA A 132 -5.53 -0.20 4.86
N TYR A 133 -4.98 -0.81 5.92
CA TYR A 133 -3.54 -0.97 6.10
C TYR A 133 -2.87 -1.68 4.93
N LEU A 134 -3.47 -2.75 4.41
CA LEU A 134 -2.92 -3.46 3.25
C LEU A 134 -2.83 -2.55 2.02
N TYR A 135 -3.76 -1.64 1.77
CA TYR A 135 -3.70 -0.79 0.57
C TYR A 135 -2.78 0.42 0.73
N THR A 136 -2.70 0.98 1.95
CA THR A 136 -2.04 2.27 2.18
C THR A 136 -0.69 2.15 2.87
N GLY A 137 -0.44 1.04 3.57
CA GLY A 137 0.70 0.88 4.48
C GLY A 137 0.64 1.76 5.73
N GLU A 138 -0.44 2.53 5.94
CA GLU A 138 -0.59 3.42 7.08
C GLU A 138 -1.16 2.65 8.28
N VAL A 139 -0.40 2.62 9.38
CA VAL A 139 -0.82 1.95 10.61
C VAL A 139 -2.08 2.65 11.13
N PRO A 140 -3.21 1.94 11.24
CA PRO A 140 -4.45 2.56 11.65
C PRO A 140 -4.41 2.85 13.15
N GLU A 141 -4.90 4.02 13.57
CA GLU A 141 -4.95 4.39 14.98
C GLU A 141 -5.96 3.50 15.71
N LEU A 142 -5.46 2.56 16.51
CA LEU A 142 -6.27 1.69 17.36
C LEU A 142 -6.42 2.36 18.73
N ASP A 143 -7.62 2.85 19.05
CA ASP A 143 -7.97 3.17 20.43
C ASP A 143 -8.20 1.86 21.18
N LEU A 144 -7.11 1.30 21.69
CA LEU A 144 -7.15 0.20 22.64
C LEU A 144 -7.64 0.78 23.97
N GLY A 145 -8.97 0.92 24.09
CA GLY A 145 -9.62 1.26 25.36
C GLY A 145 -9.05 0.40 26.50
N PRO A 146 -9.17 0.85 27.76
CA PRO A 146 -8.49 0.21 28.88
C PRO A 146 -8.77 -1.29 28.89
N SER A 147 -7.70 -2.09 28.82
CA SER A 147 -7.77 -3.54 28.84
C SER A 147 -8.63 -3.97 30.02
N SER A 148 -9.84 -4.44 29.75
CA SER A 148 -10.65 -5.07 30.80
C SER A 148 -9.83 -6.27 31.28
N PRO A 149 -9.56 -6.40 32.60
CA PRO A 149 -8.84 -7.55 33.09
C PRO A 149 -9.61 -8.82 32.68
N PRO A 150 -8.91 -9.93 32.38
CA PRO A 150 -9.58 -11.18 32.05
C PRO A 150 -10.55 -11.52 33.18
N GLY A 151 -11.85 -11.57 32.85
CA GLY A 151 -12.90 -11.88 33.80
C GLY A 151 -12.51 -13.14 34.55
N GLY A 152 -12.40 -13.03 35.88
CA GLY A 152 -12.13 -14.16 36.72
C GLY A 152 -13.16 -15.25 36.42
N PHE A 153 -12.68 -16.46 36.15
CA PHE A 153 -13.49 -17.66 36.17
C PHE A 153 -14.05 -17.82 37.59
N GLY A 154 -15.19 -17.18 37.84
CA GLY A 154 -16.05 -17.49 38.96
C GLY A 154 -16.59 -18.89 38.72
N LEU A 155 -15.95 -19.88 39.33
CA LEU A 155 -16.56 -21.19 39.50
C LEU A 155 -17.89 -20.97 40.19
N GLY A 156 -18.98 -21.25 39.47
CA GLY A 156 -20.31 -21.32 40.04
C GLY A 156 -20.29 -22.31 41.20
N GLY A 157 -20.40 -21.79 42.41
CA GLY A 157 -20.80 -22.59 43.56
C GLY A 157 -22.25 -22.96 43.35
N ASP A 158 -22.48 -24.26 43.12
CA ASP A 158 -23.80 -24.86 43.07
C ASP A 158 -24.65 -24.43 44.27
N GLY A 159 -25.87 -23.99 43.97
CA GLY A 159 -26.90 -23.74 44.97
C GLY A 159 -27.45 -25.05 45.52
N GLY A 160 -27.79 -25.02 46.81
CA GLY A 160 -28.44 -26.14 47.48
C GLY A 160 -28.98 -25.75 48.86
N GLY A 161 -29.91 -24.80 48.90
CA GLY A 161 -30.76 -24.57 50.06
C GLY A 161 -31.97 -25.52 50.04
N GLY A 162 -32.23 -26.19 51.15
CA GLY A 162 -33.44 -26.99 51.35
C GLY A 162 -33.49 -27.54 52.77
N GLY A 163 -34.27 -26.89 53.64
CA GLY A 163 -34.48 -27.28 55.02
C GLY A 163 -35.36 -28.52 55.19
N GLY A 164 -35.26 -29.13 56.37
CA GLY A 164 -36.17 -30.13 56.89
C GLY A 164 -35.93 -30.24 58.39
N GLY A 165 -36.94 -29.88 59.19
CA GLY A 165 -36.92 -30.04 60.64
C GLY A 165 -37.35 -31.44 61.08
N GLU A 166 -37.49 -31.54 62.41
CA GLU A 166 -38.06 -32.61 63.23
C GLU A 166 -37.12 -33.76 63.63
N GLY A 167 -36.98 -33.91 64.95
CA GLY A 167 -36.17 -34.90 65.66
C GLY A 167 -35.73 -34.37 67.02
#